data_AF-A0A653XJ07-F1
#
_entry.id   AF-A0A653XJ07-F1
#
_cell.length_a   1.000
_cell.length_b   1.000
_cell.length_c   1.000
_cell.angle_alpha   90.00
_cell.angle_beta   90.00
_cell.angle_gamma   90.00
#
_symmetry.space_group_name_H-M   'P 1'
#
loop_
_entity.id
_entity.type
_entity.pdbx_description
1 polymer ?
#
loop_
_entity_poly.entity_id
_entity_poly.type
_entity_poly.pdbx_seq_one_letter_code
_entity_poly.pdbx_strand_id
1 'polypeptide(L)'
;MPPRSKAELLPKHVRDELDQKLRENGYAELVGLSQWLHQTHGTFIGKSALGQYSQGLRAKDKAASMIARDMQEDLSDRESVDLLLELGALRVKEQRILRRLEEIGYI
;
A
#
# COMPACT_ATOMS: atom_id res chain seq x y z
N MET A 1 -12.77 3.52 26.81
CA MET A 1 -12.99 3.13 25.40
C MET A 1 -13.99 4.09 24.81
N PRO A 2 -13.70 4.79 23.69
CA PRO A 2 -14.73 5.54 23.00
C PRO A 2 -15.83 4.56 22.51
N PRO A 3 -17.10 4.98 22.51
CA PRO A 3 -18.21 4.11 22.12
C PRO A 3 -18.02 3.64 20.67
N ARG A 4 -18.33 2.36 20.41
CA ARG A 4 -18.30 1.80 19.05
C ARG A 4 -19.16 2.66 18.13
N SER A 5 -18.56 3.21 17.08
CA SER A 5 -19.26 4.04 16.11
C SER A 5 -20.42 3.25 15.51
N LYS A 6 -21.60 3.86 15.33
CA LYS A 6 -22.76 3.19 14.70
C LYS A 6 -22.42 2.55 13.33
N ALA A 7 -21.37 3.05 12.66
CA ALA A 7 -20.83 2.48 11.42
C ALA A 7 -20.25 1.06 11.61
N GLU A 8 -19.68 0.73 12.77
CA GLU A 8 -19.14 -0.60 13.06
C GLU A 8 -20.23 -1.64 13.40
N LEU A 9 -21.47 -1.18 13.59
CA LEU A 9 -22.63 -2.04 13.80
C LEU A 9 -23.36 -2.35 12.49
N LEU A 10 -22.96 -1.73 11.38
CA LEU A 10 -23.52 -2.00 10.06
C LEU A 10 -23.24 -3.45 9.64
N PRO A 11 -24.15 -4.09 8.89
CA PRO A 11 -23.87 -5.36 8.23
C PRO A 11 -22.60 -5.27 7.40
N LYS A 12 -21.83 -6.36 7.32
CA LYS A 12 -20.53 -6.38 6.64
C LYS A 12 -20.59 -5.88 5.20
N HIS A 13 -21.61 -6.29 4.44
CA HIS A 13 -21.81 -5.84 3.06
C HIS A 13 -22.00 -4.31 2.94
N VAL A 14 -22.81 -3.70 3.81
CA VAL A 14 -23.02 -2.24 3.85
C VAL A 14 -21.74 -1.52 4.22
N ARG A 15 -20.96 -2.10 5.14
CA ARG A 15 -19.70 -1.54 5.58
C ARG A 15 -18.65 -1.57 4.48
N ASP A 16 -18.55 -2.67 3.74
CA ASP A 16 -17.61 -2.81 2.63
C ASP A 16 -17.94 -1.78 1.51
N GLU A 17 -19.22 -1.58 1.20
CA GLU A 17 -19.66 -0.53 0.26
C GLU A 17 -19.36 0.89 0.78
N LEU A 18 -19.61 1.14 2.07
CA LEU A 18 -19.29 2.42 2.70
C LEU A 18 -17.78 2.70 2.67
N ASP A 19 -16.95 1.69 2.94
CA ASP A 19 -15.49 1.79 2.89
C ASP A 19 -15.01 2.10 1.48
N GLN A 20 -15.59 1.44 0.47
CA GLN A 20 -15.28 1.71 -0.92
C GLN A 20 -15.62 3.15 -1.31
N LYS A 21 -16.84 3.62 -1.00
CA LYS A 21 -17.24 5.00 -1.30
C LYS A 21 -16.44 6.03 -0.52
N LEU A 22 -16.03 5.72 0.72
CA LEU A 22 -15.15 6.57 1.52
C LEU A 22 -13.79 6.74 0.84
N ARG A 23 -13.23 5.68 0.26
CA ARG A 23 -11.98 5.72 -0.50
C ARG A 23 -12.13 6.49 -1.80
N GLU A 24 -13.21 6.25 -2.56
CA GLU A 24 -13.51 6.95 -3.82
C GLU A 24 -13.66 8.47 -3.61
N ASN A 25 -14.33 8.88 -2.54
CA ASN A 25 -14.54 10.30 -2.20
C ASN A 25 -13.41 10.93 -1.38
N GLY A 26 -12.28 10.23 -1.19
CA GLY A 26 -11.12 10.75 -0.44
C GLY A 26 -11.43 11.13 1.01
N TYR A 27 -12.40 10.46 1.65
CA TYR A 27 -12.87 10.69 3.03
C TYR A 27 -13.43 12.09 3.33
N ALA A 28 -13.78 12.90 2.31
CA ALA A 28 -14.24 14.28 2.50
C ALA A 28 -15.78 14.42 2.58
N GLU A 29 -16.52 13.71 1.72
CA GLU A 29 -17.96 13.93 1.51
C GLU A 29 -18.86 13.14 2.49
N LEU A 30 -18.65 13.36 3.80
CA LEU A 30 -19.35 12.62 4.86
C LEU A 30 -20.86 12.90 4.91
N VAL A 31 -21.29 14.08 4.45
CA VAL A 31 -22.70 14.48 4.44
C VAL A 31 -23.46 13.73 3.34
N GLY A 32 -22.89 13.67 2.13
CA GLY A 32 -23.46 12.90 1.02
C GLY A 32 -23.51 11.41 1.34
N LEU A 33 -22.45 10.87 1.96
CA LEU A 33 -22.41 9.47 2.40
C LEU A 33 -23.45 9.15 3.48
N SER A 34 -23.68 10.06 4.41
CA SER A 34 -24.74 9.92 5.44
C SER A 34 -26.14 9.84 4.81
N GLN A 35 -26.43 10.71 3.83
CA GLN A 35 -27.69 10.67 3.08
C GLN A 35 -27.81 9.41 2.23
N TRP A 36 -26.75 8.99 1.53
CA TRP A 36 -26.72 7.76 0.76
C TRP A 36 -27.00 6.53 1.62
N LEU A 37 -26.38 6.45 2.81
CA LEU A 37 -26.60 5.33 3.74
C LEU A 37 -28.04 5.28 4.23
N HIS A 38 -28.64 6.45 4.45
CA HIS A 38 -30.04 6.56 4.84
C HIS A 38 -31.00 6.17 3.71
N GLN A 39 -30.73 6.60 2.48
CA GLN A 39 -31.56 6.31 1.30
C GLN A 39 -31.46 4.85 0.85
N THR A 40 -30.26 4.28 0.89
CA THR A 40 -29.98 2.94 0.33
C THR A 40 -30.23 1.82 1.35
N HIS A 41 -29.87 2.04 2.62
CA HIS A 41 -29.93 1.02 3.66
C HIS A 41 -30.90 1.39 4.80
N GLY A 42 -31.67 2.47 4.68
CA GLY A 42 -32.59 2.94 5.72
C GLY A 42 -31.90 3.36 7.01
N THR A 43 -30.57 3.43 7.06
CA THR A 43 -29.80 3.61 8.29
C THR A 43 -29.24 5.02 8.36
N PHE A 44 -29.60 5.76 9.41
CA PHE A 44 -29.07 7.10 9.63
C PHE A 44 -27.82 7.07 10.52
N ILE A 45 -26.67 7.50 9.96
CA ILE A 45 -25.44 7.72 10.71
C ILE A 45 -25.07 9.19 10.60
N GLY A 46 -24.97 9.87 11.74
CA GLY A 46 -24.59 11.27 11.80
C GLY A 46 -23.15 11.50 11.35
N LYS A 47 -22.89 12.68 10.78
CA LYS A 47 -21.58 13.12 10.27
C LYS A 47 -20.42 12.84 11.24
N SER A 48 -20.60 13.08 12.53
CA SER A 48 -19.55 12.88 13.54
C SER A 48 -19.14 11.41 13.69
N ALA A 49 -20.11 10.49 13.67
CA ALA A 49 -19.84 9.06 13.75
C ALA A 49 -19.19 8.55 12.45
N LEU A 50 -19.64 9.06 11.29
CA LEU A 50 -19.02 8.76 10.00
C LEU A 50 -17.59 9.33 9.92
N GLY A 51 -17.34 10.50 10.51
CA GLY A 51 -16.03 11.14 10.56
C GLY A 51 -15.02 10.41 11.45
N GLN A 52 -15.46 9.93 12.63
CA GLN A 52 -14.61 9.07 13.46
C GLN A 52 -14.27 7.76 12.74
N TYR A 53 -15.26 7.17 12.08
CA TYR A 53 -15.08 5.96 11.29
C TYR A 53 -14.12 6.16 10.11
N SER A 54 -14.30 7.24 9.33
CA SER A 54 -13.47 7.56 8.18
C SER A 54 -12.02 7.86 8.57
N GLN A 55 -11.79 8.53 9.71
CA GLN A 55 -10.45 8.74 10.25
C GLN A 55 -9.76 7.41 10.61
N GLY A 56 -10.50 6.50 11.25
CA GLY A 56 -9.99 5.17 11.58
C GLY A 56 -9.64 4.35 10.34
N LEU A 57 -10.51 4.37 9.32
CA LEU A 57 -10.26 3.69 8.04
C LEU A 57 -9.05 4.30 7.31
N ARG A 58 -8.97 5.63 7.23
CA ARG A 58 -7.83 6.34 6.62
C ARG A 58 -6.50 6.02 7.31
N ALA A 59 -6.50 5.90 8.64
CA ALA A 59 -5.30 5.52 9.39
C ALA A 59 -4.85 4.09 9.05
N LYS A 60 -5.79 3.15 8.95
CA LYS A 60 -5.51 1.76 8.54
C LYS A 60 -4.98 1.69 7.12
N ASP A 61 -5.63 2.38 6.17
CA ASP A 61 -5.21 2.40 4.77
C ASP A 61 -3.82 3.05 4.63
N LYS A 62 -3.53 4.11 5.39
CA LYS A 62 -2.19 4.72 5.43
C LYS A 62 -1.14 3.77 6.00
N ALA A 63 -1.45 3.05 7.08
CA ALA A 63 -0.53 2.07 7.64
C ALA A 63 -0.26 0.91 6.67
N ALA A 64 -1.29 0.40 6.00
CA ALA A 64 -1.15 -0.62 4.98
C ALA A 64 -0.29 -0.15 3.80
N SER A 65 -0.48 1.10 3.34
CA SER A 65 0.35 1.69 2.29
C SER A 65 1.81 1.89 2.73
N MET A 66 2.07 2.26 3.98
CA MET A 66 3.44 2.35 4.51
C MET A 66 4.12 0.98 4.52
N ILE A 67 3.44 -0.05 5.02
CA ILE A 67 3.99 -1.42 5.04
C ILE A 67 4.26 -1.90 3.61
N ALA A 68 3.33 -1.69 2.68
CA ALA A 68 3.53 -2.07 1.28
C ALA A 68 4.74 -1.37 0.65
N ARG A 69 4.97 -0.10 0.99
CA ARG A 69 6.13 0.66 0.51
C ARG A 69 7.44 0.16 1.11
N ASP A 70 7.46 -0.08 2.42
CA ASP A 70 8.62 -0.62 3.13
C ASP A 70 9.04 -1.97 2.54
N MET A 71 8.07 -2.86 2.26
CA MET A 71 8.30 -4.13 1.58
C MET A 71 8.83 -3.97 0.15
N GLN A 72 8.40 -2.93 -0.59
CA GLN A 72 8.94 -2.65 -1.92
C GLN A 72 10.39 -2.15 -1.86
N GLU A 73 10.72 -1.29 -0.90
CA GLU A 73 12.09 -0.79 -0.68
C GLU A 73 13.03 -1.97 -0.31
N ASP A 74 12.60 -2.87 0.59
CA ASP A 74 13.35 -4.09 0.95
C ASP A 74 13.64 -5.01 -0.25
N LEU A 75 12.67 -5.19 -1.15
CA LEU A 75 12.84 -6.02 -2.35
C LEU A 75 13.80 -5.35 -3.34
N SER A 76 13.67 -4.04 -3.54
CA SER A 76 14.54 -3.26 -4.41
C SER A 76 16.00 -3.29 -3.94
N ASP A 77 16.23 -3.23 -2.62
CA ASP A 77 17.58 -3.34 -2.05
C ASP A 77 18.20 -4.72 -2.32
N ARG A 78 17.41 -5.80 -2.22
CA ARG A 78 17.88 -7.16 -2.56
C ARG A 78 18.24 -7.29 -4.03
N GLU A 79 17.40 -6.79 -4.93
CA GLU A 79 17.70 -6.77 -6.37
C GLU A 79 19.00 -6.00 -6.66
N SER A 80 19.20 -4.87 -5.98
CA SER A 80 20.43 -4.06 -6.12
C SER A 80 21.68 -4.83 -5.66
N VAL A 81 21.58 -5.58 -4.56
CA VAL A 81 22.68 -6.42 -4.07
C VAL A 81 23.01 -7.55 -5.05
N ASP A 82 22.00 -8.20 -5.62
CA ASP A 82 22.19 -9.30 -6.58
C ASP A 82 22.89 -8.80 -7.86
N LEU A 83 22.48 -7.64 -8.38
CA LEU A 83 23.13 -6.99 -9.52
C LEU A 83 24.60 -6.65 -9.25
N LEU A 84 24.94 -6.21 -8.03
CA LEU A 84 26.33 -5.93 -7.66
C LEU A 84 27.18 -7.21 -7.63
N LEU A 85 26.62 -8.33 -7.16
CA LEU A 85 27.30 -9.62 -7.17
C LEU A 85 27.54 -10.10 -8.60
N GLU A 86 26.53 -10.00 -9.47
CA GLU A 86 26.63 -10.37 -10.88
C GLU A 86 27.68 -9.51 -11.60
N LEU A 87 27.68 -8.19 -11.37
CA LEU A 87 28.68 -7.27 -11.91
C LEU A 87 30.09 -7.67 -11.45
N GLY A 88 30.27 -8.01 -10.17
CA GLY A 88 31.55 -8.49 -9.65
C GLY A 88 32.03 -9.76 -10.36
N ALA A 89 31.15 -10.73 -10.56
CA ALA A 89 31.47 -11.97 -11.27
C ALA A 89 31.88 -11.70 -12.74
N LEU A 90 31.17 -10.79 -13.42
CA LEU A 90 31.49 -10.38 -14.78
C LEU A 90 32.87 -9.70 -14.87
N ARG A 91 33.21 -8.83 -13.92
CA ARG A 91 34.53 -8.19 -13.85
C ARG A 91 35.66 -9.20 -13.64
N VAL A 92 35.46 -10.20 -12.80
CA VAL A 92 36.45 -11.29 -12.62
C VAL A 92 36.62 -12.07 -13.92
N LYS A 93 35.52 -12.34 -14.63
CA LYS A 93 35.55 -13.04 -15.92
C LYS A 93 36.28 -12.22 -17.00
N GLU A 94 36.03 -10.93 -17.07
CA GLU A 94 36.74 -9.98 -17.95
C GLU A 94 38.26 -10.04 -17.70
N GLN A 95 38.72 -9.92 -16.45
CA GLN A 95 40.14 -9.98 -16.11
C GLN A 95 40.78 -11.32 -16.47
N ARG A 96 40.06 -12.44 -16.31
CA ARG A 96 40.54 -13.76 -16.75
C ARG A 96 40.69 -13.84 -18.27
N ILE A 97 39.74 -13.30 -19.02
CA ILE A 97 39.81 -13.25 -20.48
C ILE A 97 41.02 -12.42 -20.92
N LEU A 98 41.20 -11.23 -20.36
CA LEU A 98 42.33 -10.36 -20.67
C LEU A 98 43.66 -11.05 -20.40
N ARG A 99 43.83 -11.67 -19.22
CA ARG A 99 45.04 -12.43 -18.89
C ARG A 99 45.29 -13.57 -19.87
N ARG A 100 44.23 -14.26 -20.32
CA ARG A 100 44.37 -15.35 -21.29
C ARG A 100 44.77 -14.83 -22.68
N LEU A 101 44.29 -13.65 -23.06
CA LEU A 101 44.67 -13.00 -24.32
C LEU A 101 46.14 -12.54 -24.32
N GLU A 102 46.63 -12.03 -23.18
CA GLU A 102 48.06 -11.73 -22.98
C GLU A 102 48.92 -13.00 -23.08
N GLU A 103 48.50 -14.10 -22.42
CA GLU A 103 49.23 -15.38 -22.44
C GLU A 103 49.42 -15.96 -23.86
N ILE A 104 48.48 -15.70 -24.77
CA ILE A 104 48.55 -16.16 -26.17
C ILE A 104 49.12 -15.11 -27.13
N GLY A 105 49.57 -13.96 -26.62
CA GLY A 105 50.19 -12.88 -27.39
C GLY A 105 49.23 -12.17 -28.36
N TYR A 106 47.93 -12.18 -28.07
CA TYR A 106 46.91 -11.53 -28.90
C TYR A 106 46.77 -10.03 -28.57
N ILE A 107 47.08 -9.65 -27.34
CA ILE A 107 47.21 -8.27 -26.85
C ILE A 107 48.50 -8.10 -26.06
#